data_AF-A0A954J9S0-F1
#
_entry.id   AF-A0A954J9S0-F1
#
_cell.length_a   1.000
_cell.length_b   1.000
_cell.length_c   1.000
_cell.angle_alpha   90.00
_cell.angle_beta   90.00
_cell.angle_gamma   90.00
#
_symmetry.space_group_name_H-M   'P 1'
#
loop_
_entity.id
_entity.type
_entity.pdbx_description
1 polymer ?
#
loop_
_entity_poly.entity_id
_entity_poly.type
_entity_poly.pdbx_seq_one_letter_code
_entity_poly.pdbx_strand_id
1 'polypeptide(L)' 'MRIVHGSKLLEEKLGRNDLCPCGSGKRFKKCCLSKGCF' A
#
# COMPACT_ATOMS: atom_id res chain seq x y z
N MET A 1 -12.60 -16.91 9.53
CA MET A 1 -11.67 -17.31 8.43
C MET A 1 -11.10 -16.04 7.81
N ARG A 2 -9.81 -16.07 7.46
CA ARG A 2 -8.99 -14.92 7.02
C ARG A 2 -9.25 -14.65 5.54
N ILE A 3 -9.65 -13.43 5.18
CA ILE A 3 -9.79 -13.02 3.77
C ILE A 3 -8.45 -12.40 3.36
N VAL A 4 -7.76 -13.05 2.42
CA VAL A 4 -6.58 -12.53 1.75
C VAL A 4 -6.93 -12.17 0.32
N HIS A 5 -6.61 -10.92 -0.03
CA HIS A 5 -6.36 -10.34 -1.35
C HIS A 5 -7.51 -10.21 -2.36
N GLY A 6 -7.72 -8.97 -2.83
CA GLY A 6 -8.63 -8.67 -3.93
C GLY A 6 -8.56 -7.20 -4.35
N SER A 7 -7.68 -6.92 -5.31
CA SER A 7 -7.68 -5.78 -6.24
C SER A 7 -7.59 -4.36 -5.67
N LYS A 8 -6.37 -3.86 -5.48
CA LYS A 8 -6.10 -2.44 -5.74
C LYS A 8 -4.96 -2.38 -6.74
N LEU A 9 -5.32 -2.44 -8.02
CA LEU A 9 -4.44 -2.01 -9.10
C LEU A 9 -4.21 -0.51 -8.85
N LEU A 10 -3.20 -0.17 -8.04
CA LEU A 10 -2.80 1.21 -7.82
C LEU A 10 -1.98 1.66 -9.03
N GLU A 11 -2.67 1.78 -10.15
CA GLU A 11 -2.20 2.45 -11.34
C GLU A 11 -2.53 3.95 -11.33
N GLU A 12 -2.95 4.48 -10.18
CA GLU A 12 -2.71 5.89 -9.87
C GLU A 12 -1.34 5.99 -9.22
N LYS A 13 -0.48 6.88 -9.71
CA LYS A 13 0.83 7.21 -9.13
C LYS A 13 0.65 7.58 -7.64
N LEU A 14 0.60 6.59 -6.76
CA LEU A 14 0.53 6.83 -5.34
C LEU A 14 1.84 7.50 -4.96
N GLY A 15 1.76 8.76 -4.56
CA GLY A 15 2.92 9.53 -4.20
C GLY A 15 3.65 8.86 -3.05
N ARG A 16 4.98 8.90 -3.09
CA ARG A 16 5.83 8.30 -2.03
C ARG A 16 5.46 8.80 -0.62
N ASN A 17 4.90 10.00 -0.52
CA ASN A 17 4.50 10.61 0.75
C ASN A 17 3.06 10.33 1.18
N ASP A 18 2.21 9.80 0.29
CA ASP A 18 0.82 9.49 0.59
C ASP A 18 0.68 8.39 1.64
N LEU A 19 -0.48 8.32 2.28
CA LEU A 19 -0.78 7.26 3.23
C LEU A 19 -0.85 5.89 2.52
N CYS A 20 -0.33 4.87 3.20
CA CYS A 20 -0.32 3.52 2.65
C CYS A 20 -1.75 2.97 2.52
N PRO A 21 -2.13 2.49 1.33
CA PRO A 21 -3.44 1.87 1.08
C PRO A 21 -3.63 0.56 1.86
N CYS A 22 -2.54 0.00 2.40
CA CYS A 22 -2.52 -1.20 3.21
C CYS A 22 -3.15 -1.03 4.61
N GLY A 23 -3.66 0.17 4.94
CA GLY A 23 -4.31 0.44 6.22
C GLY A 23 -3.35 0.56 7.40
N SER A 24 -2.04 0.66 7.16
CA SER A 24 -1.03 0.72 8.22
C SER A 24 -0.89 2.11 8.87
N GLY A 25 -1.54 3.14 8.31
CA GLY A 25 -1.39 4.54 8.73
C GLY A 25 0.00 5.14 8.45
N LYS A 26 0.92 4.39 7.84
CA LYS A 26 2.27 4.85 7.50
C LYS A 26 2.30 5.43 6.09
N ARG A 27 3.25 6.32 5.80
CA ARG A 27 3.50 6.80 4.42
C ARG A 27 3.88 5.63 3.52
N PHE A 28 3.42 5.63 2.27
CA PHE A 28 3.66 4.59 1.29
C PHE A 28 5.15 4.25 1.16
N LYS A 29 6.02 5.27 1.11
CA LYS A 29 7.49 5.10 1.09
C LYS A 29 8.08 4.34 2.27
N LYS A 30 7.43 4.42 3.45
CA LYS A 30 7.88 3.77 4.70
C LYS A 30 7.07 2.52 5.04
N CYS A 31 6.21 2.07 4.12
CA CYS A 31 5.38 0.90 4.34
C CYS A 31 5.46 -0.06 3.16
N CYS A 32 4.49 -0.06 2.26
CA CYS A 32 4.45 -1.00 1.14
C CYS A 32 5.62 -0.82 0.17
N LEU A 33 6.05 0.43 -0.09
CA LEU A 33 7.18 0.68 -0.97
C LEU A 33 8.50 0.18 -0.38
N SER A 34 8.72 0.36 0.93
CA SER A 34 9.92 -0.15 1.61
C SER A 34 9.87 -1.66 1.86
N LYS A 35 8.67 -2.22 2.04
CA LYS A 35 8.47 -3.66 2.26
C LYS A 35 8.45 -4.46 0.97
N GLY A 36 8.45 -3.80 -0.20
CA GLY A 36 8.26 -4.47 -1.49
C GLY A 36 6.88 -5.12 -1.64
N CYS A 37 5.89 -4.63 -0.89
CA CYS A 37 4.51 -5.10 -1.00
C CYS A 37 3.79 -4.23 -2.03
N PHE A 38 4.11 -4.44 -3.30
CA PHE A 38 3.35 -3.95 -4.45
C PHE A 38 2.44 -5.06 -4.95
#